data_AF-A0A6B3H9Z0-F1
#
_entry.id   AF-A0A6B3H9Z0-F1
#
_cell.length_a   1.000
_cell.length_b   1.000
_cell.length_c   1.000
_cell.angle_alpha   90.00
_cell.angle_beta   90.00
_cell.angle_gamma   90.00
#
_symmetry.space_group_name_H-M   'P 1'
#
loop_
_entity.id
_entity.type
_entity.pdbx_description
1 polymer ?
#
loop_
_entity_poly.entity_id
_entity_poly.type
_entity_poly.pdbx_seq_one_letter_code
_entity_poly.pdbx_strand_id
1 'polypeptide(L)' 'SPQRYVPIEDVIAAHLEELFPGMEVLAHHMFRVTRNEDLEVEEDDAENLLQALEKELMRRRFGPPVRLEVEESIDP' A
#
# COMPACT_ATOMS: atom_id res chain seq x y z
N SER A 1 12.08 34.17 13.51
CA SER A 1 10.86 33.36 13.35
C SER A 1 11.24 31.90 13.52
N PRO A 2 10.57 31.11 14.38
CA PRO A 2 10.81 29.68 14.42
C PRO A 2 10.44 29.06 13.06
N GLN A 3 11.18 28.04 12.63
CA GLN A 3 10.85 27.28 11.42
C GLN A 3 9.53 26.54 11.64
N ARG A 4 8.61 26.67 10.68
CA ARG A 4 7.30 26.01 10.67
C ARG A 4 7.26 25.01 9.54
N TYR A 5 6.82 23.81 9.85
CA TYR A 5 6.67 22.71 8.89
C TYR A 5 5.22 22.23 8.93
N VAL A 6 4.77 21.73 7.79
CA VAL A 6 3.47 21.08 7.62
C VAL A 6 3.68 19.82 6.79
N PRO A 7 3.01 18.71 7.11
CA PRO A 7 2.92 17.56 6.24
C PRO A 7 2.37 17.93 4.85
N ILE A 8 2.79 17.25 3.78
CA ILE A 8 2.37 17.61 2.41
C ILE A 8 0.93 17.16 2.15
N GLU A 9 0.55 16.03 2.74
CA GLU A 9 -0.81 15.49 2.78
C GLU A 9 -1.83 16.51 3.29
N ASP A 10 -1.50 17.33 4.30
CA ASP A 10 -2.39 18.36 4.84
C ASP A 10 -2.62 19.48 3.81
N VAL A 11 -1.58 19.82 3.04
CA VAL A 11 -1.69 20.79 1.95
C VAL A 11 -2.56 20.21 0.83
N ILE A 12 -2.36 18.95 0.46
CA ILE A 12 -3.21 18.29 -0.56
C ILE A 12 -4.67 18.27 -0.10
N ALA A 13 -4.92 17.88 1.14
CA ALA A 13 -6.24 17.83 1.76
C ALA A 13 -6.94 19.21 1.78
N ALA A 14 -6.19 20.27 2.09
CA ALA A 14 -6.72 21.63 2.10
C ALA A 14 -7.11 22.17 0.70
N HIS A 15 -6.65 21.51 -0.37
CA HIS A 15 -6.83 21.95 -1.75
C HIS A 15 -7.55 20.91 -2.64
N LEU A 16 -8.30 19.97 -2.04
CA LEU A 16 -9.01 18.93 -2.79
C LEU A 16 -10.02 19.48 -3.81
N GLU A 17 -10.64 20.63 -3.53
CA GLU A 17 -11.58 21.28 -4.46
C GLU A 17 -10.93 21.66 -5.80
N GLU A 18 -9.63 21.98 -5.80
CA GLU A 18 -8.87 22.29 -7.02
C GLU A 18 -8.54 21.03 -7.81
N LEU A 19 -8.34 19.90 -7.12
CA LEU A 19 -8.05 18.59 -7.73
C LEU A 19 -9.31 17.92 -8.26
N PHE A 20 -10.46 18.21 -7.65
CA PHE A 20 -11.75 17.56 -7.90
C PHE A 20 -12.85 18.59 -8.21
N PRO A 21 -12.70 19.40 -9.28
CA PRO A 21 -13.63 20.49 -9.57
C PRO A 21 -15.03 19.98 -9.90
N GLY A 22 -16.05 20.62 -9.32
CA GLY A 22 -17.46 20.27 -9.52
C GLY A 22 -17.92 19.04 -8.75
N MET A 23 -17.07 18.47 -7.89
CA MET A 23 -17.44 17.39 -6.98
C MET A 23 -17.56 17.90 -5.55
N GLU A 24 -18.50 17.34 -4.80
CA GLU A 24 -18.58 17.53 -3.36
C GLU A 24 -17.71 16.46 -2.69
N VAL A 25 -16.59 16.89 -2.09
CA VAL A 25 -15.70 15.99 -1.34
C VAL A 25 -16.33 15.71 0.02
N LEU A 26 -16.89 14.51 0.19
CA LEU A 26 -17.57 14.12 1.44
C LEU A 26 -16.59 13.82 2.58
N ALA A 27 -15.44 13.21 2.26
CA ALA A 27 -14.40 12.86 3.21
C ALA A 27 -13.07 12.61 2.49
N HIS A 28 -11.96 12.71 3.22
CA HIS A 28 -10.64 12.24 2.81
C HIS A 28 -9.95 11.58 4.00
N HIS A 29 -9.18 10.53 3.73
CA HIS A 29 -8.41 9.83 4.76
C HIS A 29 -7.06 9.41 4.20
N MET A 30 -6.00 9.58 4.98
CA MET A 30 -4.71 9.02 4.62
C MET A 30 -4.67 7.52 4.84
N PHE A 31 -3.95 6.83 3.95
CA PHE A 31 -3.63 5.43 4.12
C PHE A 31 -2.22 5.13 3.61
N ARG A 32 -1.64 4.04 4.09
CA ARG A 32 -0.35 3.52 3.66
C ARG A 32 -0.44 2.03 3.42
N VAL A 33 0.02 1.62 2.24
CA VAL A 33 0.13 0.20 1.88
C VAL A 33 1.59 -0.20 1.91
N THR A 34 1.90 -1.24 2.66
CA THR A 34 3.20 -1.92 2.64
C THR A 34 3.01 -3.32 2.10
N ARG A 35 3.76 -3.67 1.04
CA ARG A 35 3.80 -5.02 0.46
C ARG A 35 5.21 -5.58 0.66
N ASN A 36 5.32 -6.86 1.02
CA ASN A 36 6.61 -7.52 1.06
C ASN A 36 7.17 -7.66 -0.37
N GLU A 37 8.49 -7.54 -0.52
CA GLU A 37 9.17 -7.90 -1.77
C GLU A 37 8.82 -9.34 -2.17
N ASP A 38 8.69 -9.55 -3.49
CA ASP A 38 8.48 -10.89 -4.01
C ASP A 38 9.74 -11.72 -3.67
N LEU A 39 9.53 -12.93 -3.14
CA LEU A 39 10.65 -13.85 -2.86
C LEU A 39 11.28 -14.23 -4.20
N GLU A 40 12.45 -13.67 -4.52
CA GLU A 40 13.29 -14.22 -5.58
C GLU A 40 13.69 -15.63 -5.15
N VAL A 41 13.21 -16.64 -5.88
CA VAL A 41 13.62 -18.02 -5.65
C VAL A 41 15.05 -18.13 -6.17
N GLU A 42 16.03 -18.23 -5.27
CA GLU A 42 17.40 -18.60 -5.65
C GLU A 42 17.33 -19.98 -6.34
N GLU A 43 17.62 -20.02 -7.64
CA GLU A 43 17.53 -21.21 -8.50
C GLU A 43 18.59 -22.29 -8.21
N ASP A 44 19.38 -22.16 -7.13
CA ASP A 44 20.55 -23.01 -6.88
C ASP A 44 20.25 -24.32 -6.11
N ASP A 45 19.04 -24.55 -5.62
CA ASP A 45 18.59 -25.85 -5.04
C ASP A 45 17.61 -26.59 -5.98
N ALA A 46 18.01 -26.72 -7.26
CA ALA A 46 17.21 -27.32 -8.34
C ALA A 46 17.01 -28.86 -8.24
N GLU A 47 16.94 -29.44 -7.05
CA GLU A 47 16.64 -30.87 -6.90
C GLU A 47 15.14 -31.18 -6.92
N ASN A 48 14.24 -30.19 -6.92
CA ASN A 48 12.81 -30.47 -7.13
C ASN A 48 11.98 -29.29 -7.66
N LEU A 49 12.22 -28.89 -8.91
CA LEU A 49 11.46 -27.85 -9.62
C LEU A 49 9.94 -28.05 -9.52
N LEU A 50 9.46 -29.30 -9.52
CA LEU A 50 8.03 -29.62 -9.38
C LEU A 50 7.48 -29.23 -8.00
N GLN A 51 8.20 -29.52 -6.92
CA GLN A 51 7.81 -29.12 -5.57
C GLN A 51 7.91 -27.61 -5.36
N ALA A 52 8.91 -26.96 -5.95
CA ALA A 52 9.03 -25.50 -5.94
C ALA A 52 7.83 -24.84 -6.64
N LEU A 53 7.43 -25.37 -7.80
CA LEU A 53 6.27 -24.88 -8.55
C LEU A 53 4.94 -25.10 -7.80
N GLU A 54 4.73 -26.26 -7.18
CA GLU A 54 3.53 -26.54 -6.37
C GLU A 54 3.43 -25.58 -5.16
N LYS A 55 4.56 -25.32 -4.49
CA LYS A 55 4.63 -24.38 -3.36
C LYS A 55 4.33 -22.94 -3.80
N GLU A 56 4.79 -22.55 -4.99
CA GLU A 56 4.56 -21.23 -5.54
C GLU A 56 3.11 -21.03 -6.04
N LEU A 57 2.51 -22.07 -6.64
CA LEU A 57 1.08 -22.07 -7.00
C LEU A 57 0.16 -21.92 -5.77
N MET A 58 0.54 -22.50 -4.63
CA MET A 58 -0.17 -22.33 -3.36
C MET A 58 -0.04 -20.92 -2.78
N ARG A 59 1.14 -20.29 -2.91
CA ARG A 59 1.38 -18.89 -2.52
C ARG A 59 0.60 -17.91 -3.40
N ARG A 60 0.42 -18.21 -4.69
CA ARG A 60 -0.33 -17.34 -5.61
C ARG A 60 -1.80 -17.11 -5.19
N ARG A 61 -2.39 -18.05 -4.45
CA ARG A 61 -3.77 -17.96 -3.97
C ARG A 61 -3.95 -16.94 -2.83
N PHE A 62 -2.88 -16.64 -2.09
CA PHE A 62 -2.82 -15.59 -1.08
C PHE A 62 -1.53 -14.81 -1.33
N GLY A 63 -1.60 -13.74 -2.13
CA GLY A 63 -0.45 -12.86 -2.35
C GLY A 63 0.22 -12.49 -1.01
N PRO A 64 1.53 -12.14 -1.03
CA PRO A 64 2.28 -11.85 0.18
C PRO A 64 1.51 -10.88 1.08
N PRO A 65 1.60 -11.03 2.42
CA PRO A 65 0.77 -10.25 3.33
C PRO A 65 0.96 -8.76 3.07
N VAL A 66 -0.17 -8.06 2.93
CA VAL A 66 -0.21 -6.61 2.74
C VAL A 66 -0.58 -5.98 4.07
N ARG A 67 0.24 -5.04 4.54
CA ARG A 67 -0.13 -4.20 5.69
C ARG A 67 -0.77 -2.92 5.16
N LEU A 68 -2.02 -2.71 5.55
CA LEU A 68 -2.74 -1.45 5.35
C LEU A 68 -2.79 -0.70 6.68
N GLU A 69 -2.26 0.51 6.68
CA GLU A 69 -2.41 1.49 7.76
C GLU A 69 -3.38 2.56 7.25
N VAL A 70 -4.34 2.97 8.08
CA VAL A 70 -5.36 3.98 7.77
C VAL A 70 -5.46 4.96 8.94
N GLU A 71 -5.96 6.16 8.68
CA GLU A 71 -6.33 7.09 9.75
C GLU A 71 -7.41 6.50 10.67
N GLU A 72 -7.35 6.85 11.95
CA GLU A 72 -8.37 6.45 12.93
C GLU A 72 -9.77 6.98 12.60
N SER A 73 -9.83 8.09 11.85
CA SER A 73 -11.07 8.74 11.43
C SER A 73 -11.79 8.04 10.27
N ILE A 74 -11.18 7.03 9.65
CA ILE A 74 -11.78 6.34 8.50
C ILE A 74 -13.05 5.58 8.92
N ASP A 75 -14.09 5.67 8.09
CA ASP A 75 -15.31 4.88 8.28
C ASP A 75 -14.99 3.39 7.95
N PRO A 76 -15.25 2.43 8.86
CA PRO A 76 -14.88 1.02 8.69
C PRO A 76 -15.65 0.23 7.62
#